data_AF-A0A957I6A5-F1
#
_entry.id   AF-A0A957I6A5-F1
#
_cell.length_a   1.000
_cell.length_b   1.000
_cell.length_c   1.000
_cell.angle_alpha   90.00
_cell.angle_beta   90.00
_cell.angle_gamma   90.00
#
_symmetry.space_group_name_H-M   'P 1'
#
loop_
_entity.id
_entity.type
_entity.pdbx_description
1 polymer ?
#
loop_
_entity_poly.entity_id
_entity_poly.type
_entity_poly.pdbx_seq_one_letter_code
_entity_poly.pdbx_strand_id
1 'polypeptide(L)'
;MEQQMSKSEALRQQILALVQEYFEAEHSQQLFSPGETEVPVSGRVFDAAEMVNLVDSSLEFWLTTGRYAEQFEREFARWMGVRHAVLCNSGSSANLLALSALTSPKLEERQLRPGDEVITVAAGFPTTVNPIVQNQLTPVFLDIELGTYNVDVSLLETAVSPRTKAIMIAHTLGNPFNLEAVLELANKHNLWLIEDNCDAVGSIYNGRLTGSFGHLSTVSFYPAHHITMGEGGCVLTRHAQLKKLVESFRDWGRDCWCAPGVANTCGKRFEWQLGELPEGYDHKYIYSHIGYNLKMTDMQAAIGVAQLDKLPDFIAARKRNWQLLYDGLKRYEEFFILPQATPNSEPSWFGFLLTVRPDAPFSRNDLVQFLEANQVATRLLFSGNITRQPAYQNVHYRVVGDLANTDTVMNQTFWIGVYPRITPDMVRYVLEIFAQFFSRY
;
A
#
# COMPACT_ATOMS: atom_id res chain seq x y z
N MET A 1 19.83 -45.00 -10.31
CA MET A 1 21.03 -44.33 -9.76
C MET A 1 20.55 -43.10 -9.02
N GLU A 2 20.49 -43.15 -7.69
CA GLU A 2 20.27 -41.95 -6.87
C GLU A 2 21.47 -41.01 -7.09
N GLN A 3 21.21 -39.77 -7.52
CA GLN A 3 22.25 -38.76 -7.60
C GLN A 3 22.69 -38.43 -6.17
N GLN A 4 23.97 -38.68 -5.87
CA GLN A 4 24.57 -38.38 -4.58
C GLN A 4 24.60 -36.85 -4.39
N MET A 5 23.95 -36.35 -3.33
CA MET A 5 23.84 -34.93 -3.02
C MET A 5 25.23 -34.28 -2.87
N SER A 6 25.41 -33.09 -3.44
CA SER A 6 26.68 -32.37 -3.35
C SER A 6 26.97 -31.87 -1.94
N LYS A 7 28.24 -31.66 -1.60
CA LYS A 7 28.65 -31.07 -0.32
C LYS A 7 27.98 -29.70 -0.08
N SER A 8 27.84 -28.89 -1.13
CA SER A 8 27.18 -27.58 -1.06
C SER A 8 25.69 -27.70 -0.75
N GLU A 9 24.97 -28.64 -1.38
CA GLU A 9 23.54 -28.86 -1.08
C GLU A 9 23.33 -29.39 0.34
N ALA A 10 24.20 -30.31 0.80
CA ALA A 10 24.16 -30.82 2.17
C ALA A 10 24.37 -29.69 3.21
N LEU A 11 25.36 -28.83 3.00
CA LEU A 11 25.61 -27.67 3.87
C LEU A 11 24.45 -26.67 3.85
N ARG A 12 23.88 -26.42 2.66
CA ARG A 12 22.71 -25.55 2.50
C ARG A 12 21.53 -26.06 3.32
N GLN A 13 21.19 -27.34 3.22
CA GLN A 13 20.12 -27.95 4.02
C GLN A 13 20.37 -27.85 5.53
N GLN A 14 21.61 -28.08 5.97
CA GLN A 14 21.97 -27.94 7.38
C GLN A 14 21.82 -26.50 7.89
N ILE A 15 22.26 -25.51 7.11
CA ILE A 15 22.11 -24.10 7.47
C ILE A 15 20.63 -23.73 7.59
N LEU A 16 19.80 -24.13 6.64
CA LEU A 16 18.37 -23.82 6.67
C LEU A 16 17.65 -24.50 7.84
N ALA A 17 18.03 -25.73 8.19
CA ALA A 17 17.51 -26.42 9.38
C ALA A 17 17.89 -25.67 10.68
N LEU A 18 19.15 -25.24 10.80
CA LEU A 18 19.60 -24.46 11.95
C LEU A 18 18.91 -23.10 12.06
N VAL A 19 18.54 -22.48 10.94
CA VAL A 19 17.73 -21.24 10.93
C VAL A 19 16.34 -21.48 11.49
N GLN A 20 15.72 -22.62 11.17
CA GLN A 20 14.43 -22.99 11.75
C GLN A 20 14.55 -23.24 13.27
N GLU A 21 15.54 -24.01 13.72
CA GLU A 21 15.81 -24.24 15.15
C GLU A 21 16.06 -22.90 15.90
N TYR A 22 16.78 -21.98 15.26
CA TYR A 22 17.00 -20.64 15.82
C TYR A 22 15.70 -19.86 15.98
N PHE A 23 14.81 -19.88 14.97
CA PHE A 23 13.51 -19.23 15.08
C PHE A 23 12.71 -19.77 16.26
N GLU A 24 12.68 -21.09 16.45
CA GLU A 24 11.95 -21.72 17.56
C GLU A 24 12.53 -21.33 18.92
N ALA A 25 13.85 -21.20 19.04
CA ALA A 25 14.52 -20.82 20.28
C ALA A 25 14.36 -19.33 20.63
N GLU A 26 14.52 -18.42 19.65
CA GLU A 26 14.57 -16.97 19.89
C GLU A 26 13.20 -16.30 19.74
N HIS A 27 12.40 -16.73 18.77
CA HIS A 27 11.15 -16.06 18.39
C HIS A 27 9.90 -16.74 18.93
N SER A 28 10.05 -17.67 19.89
CA SER A 28 8.93 -18.21 20.65
C SER A 28 8.10 -17.07 21.28
N GLN A 29 6.77 -17.21 21.26
CA GLN A 29 5.87 -16.10 21.54
C GLN A 29 6.00 -15.59 22.98
N GLN A 30 6.27 -14.30 23.14
CA GLN A 30 6.04 -13.61 24.41
C GLN A 30 4.55 -13.65 24.76
N LEU A 31 4.25 -14.08 25.99
CA LEU A 31 2.89 -14.06 26.53
C LEU A 31 2.45 -12.62 26.75
N PHE A 32 1.17 -12.35 26.45
CA PHE A 32 0.55 -11.06 26.71
C PHE A 32 0.32 -10.87 28.21
N SER A 33 0.85 -9.78 28.77
CA SER A 33 0.61 -9.35 30.16
C SER A 33 -0.17 -8.01 30.14
N PRO A 34 -1.45 -7.98 30.54
CA PRO A 34 -2.27 -6.76 30.57
C PRO A 34 -1.61 -5.63 31.37
N GLY A 35 -1.53 -4.44 30.80
CA GLY A 35 -0.89 -3.27 31.44
C GLY A 35 0.63 -3.20 31.31
N GLU A 36 1.30 -4.27 30.89
CA GLU A 36 2.75 -4.33 30.71
C GLU A 36 3.15 -4.51 29.25
N THR A 37 2.43 -5.38 28.53
CA THR A 37 2.67 -5.63 27.09
C THR A 37 1.86 -4.65 26.26
N GLU A 38 2.53 -3.88 25.40
CA GLU A 38 1.88 -2.99 24.43
C GLU A 38 0.95 -3.79 23.50
N VAL A 39 -0.25 -3.25 23.27
CA VAL A 39 -1.12 -3.62 22.15
C VAL A 39 -0.82 -2.65 21.01
N PRO A 40 0.02 -3.03 20.04
CA PRO A 40 0.48 -2.09 19.03
C PRO A 40 -0.58 -1.88 17.95
N VAL A 41 -0.49 -0.75 17.24
CA VAL A 41 -1.39 -0.43 16.12
C VAL A 41 -1.19 -1.34 14.91
N SER A 42 0.03 -1.82 14.69
CA SER A 42 0.43 -2.59 13.51
C SER A 42 1.77 -3.28 13.76
N GLY A 43 2.12 -4.26 12.95
CA GLY A 43 3.44 -4.87 12.97
C GLY A 43 3.56 -6.09 12.07
N ARG A 44 4.77 -6.64 11.99
CA ARG A 44 5.07 -7.85 11.22
C ARG A 44 4.67 -9.10 11.97
N VAL A 45 4.13 -10.08 11.24
CA VAL A 45 3.85 -11.44 11.71
C VAL A 45 4.52 -12.39 10.73
N PHE A 46 5.45 -13.19 11.23
CA PHE A 46 6.31 -14.08 10.45
C PHE A 46 6.56 -15.36 11.23
N ASP A 47 6.95 -16.42 10.53
CA ASP A 47 7.46 -17.66 11.12
C ASP A 47 8.86 -17.99 10.57
N ALA A 48 9.33 -19.21 10.80
CA ALA A 48 10.63 -19.64 10.32
C ALA A 48 10.76 -19.54 8.79
N ALA A 49 9.66 -19.62 8.02
CA ALA A 49 9.71 -19.66 6.56
C ALA A 49 10.27 -18.35 5.97
N GLU A 50 9.93 -17.18 6.54
CA GLU A 50 10.52 -15.90 6.10
C GLU A 50 12.04 -15.89 6.30
N MET A 51 12.52 -16.38 7.44
CA MET A 51 13.96 -16.41 7.76
C MET A 51 14.70 -17.44 6.89
N VAL A 52 14.11 -18.63 6.71
CA VAL A 52 14.64 -19.68 5.85
C VAL A 52 14.76 -19.18 4.42
N ASN A 53 13.71 -18.58 3.85
CA ASN A 53 13.76 -18.01 2.49
C ASN A 53 14.79 -16.89 2.36
N LEU A 54 14.91 -16.01 3.36
CA LEU A 54 15.90 -14.95 3.37
C LEU A 54 17.33 -15.50 3.34
N VAL A 55 17.63 -16.50 4.18
CA VAL A 55 18.94 -17.16 4.21
C VAL A 55 19.17 -17.97 2.92
N ASP A 56 18.14 -18.62 2.40
CA ASP A 56 18.17 -19.35 1.13
C ASP A 56 18.60 -18.46 -0.05
N SER A 57 18.01 -17.27 -0.13
CA SER A 57 18.38 -16.22 -1.10
C SER A 57 19.79 -15.68 -0.84
N SER A 58 20.16 -15.51 0.43
CA SER A 58 21.50 -15.04 0.82
C SER A 58 22.60 -16.03 0.43
N LEU A 59 22.36 -17.33 0.58
CA LEU A 59 23.31 -18.39 0.20
C LEU A 59 23.48 -18.51 -1.32
N GLU A 60 22.44 -18.24 -2.08
CA GLU A 60 22.52 -18.14 -3.55
C GLU A 60 23.33 -16.92 -4.00
N PHE A 61 23.27 -15.83 -3.22
CA PHE A 61 24.07 -14.62 -3.41
C PHE A 61 23.88 -13.94 -4.78
N TRP A 62 22.68 -14.04 -5.36
CA TRP A 62 22.30 -13.33 -6.59
C TRP A 62 22.07 -11.82 -6.37
N LEU A 63 21.67 -11.43 -5.15
CA LEU A 63 21.50 -10.06 -4.64
C LEU A 63 20.38 -9.23 -5.30
N THR A 64 20.43 -9.02 -6.61
CA THR A 64 19.39 -8.30 -7.35
C THR A 64 18.14 -9.16 -7.53
N THR A 65 17.01 -8.62 -8.00
CA THR A 65 15.82 -9.44 -8.31
C THR A 65 16.16 -10.66 -9.17
N GLY A 66 15.73 -11.84 -8.71
CA GLY A 66 15.99 -13.15 -9.30
C GLY A 66 14.77 -14.06 -9.13
N ARG A 67 14.99 -15.30 -8.68
CA ARG A 67 13.94 -16.33 -8.66
C ARG A 67 12.80 -16.02 -7.69
N TYR A 68 13.08 -15.44 -6.51
CA TYR A 68 12.04 -15.11 -5.55
C TYR A 68 11.20 -13.93 -6.01
N ALA A 69 11.83 -12.92 -6.63
CA ALA A 69 11.12 -11.81 -7.25
C ALA A 69 10.19 -12.29 -8.38
N GLU A 70 10.67 -13.16 -9.28
CA GLU A 70 9.83 -13.73 -10.35
C GLU A 70 8.68 -14.57 -9.79
N GLN A 71 8.96 -15.40 -8.78
CA GLN A 71 7.95 -16.18 -8.09
C GLN A 71 6.87 -15.29 -7.49
N PHE A 72 7.28 -14.29 -6.69
CA PHE A 72 6.36 -13.38 -6.02
C PHE A 72 5.52 -12.59 -7.03
N GLU A 73 6.13 -11.96 -8.05
CA GLU A 73 5.39 -11.19 -9.06
C GLU A 73 4.32 -12.05 -9.74
N ARG A 74 4.66 -13.30 -10.10
CA ARG A 74 3.72 -14.23 -10.72
C ARG A 74 2.57 -14.62 -9.79
N GLU A 75 2.88 -15.01 -8.55
CA GLU A 75 1.89 -15.51 -7.59
C GLU A 75 1.01 -14.39 -7.05
N PHE A 76 1.59 -13.22 -6.78
CA PHE A 76 0.85 -12.05 -6.32
C PHE A 76 -0.06 -11.48 -7.42
N ALA A 77 0.40 -11.39 -8.68
CA ALA A 77 -0.46 -10.99 -9.79
C ALA A 77 -1.66 -11.92 -9.96
N ARG A 78 -1.43 -13.25 -9.85
CA ARG A 78 -2.49 -14.26 -9.89
C ARG A 78 -3.48 -14.08 -8.74
N TRP A 79 -2.99 -13.90 -7.51
CA TRP A 79 -3.82 -13.71 -6.33
C TRP A 79 -4.68 -12.44 -6.44
N MET A 80 -4.09 -11.32 -6.87
CA MET A 80 -4.79 -10.04 -7.11
C MET A 80 -5.72 -10.05 -8.33
N GLY A 81 -5.73 -11.13 -9.13
CA GLY A 81 -6.59 -11.25 -10.31
C GLY A 81 -6.21 -10.29 -11.46
N VAL A 82 -4.93 -9.94 -11.57
CA VAL A 82 -4.36 -9.07 -12.63
C VAL A 82 -3.29 -9.82 -13.43
N ARG A 83 -2.81 -9.22 -14.53
CA ARG A 83 -1.83 -9.88 -15.42
C ARG A 83 -0.38 -9.66 -15.03
N HIS A 84 -0.10 -8.52 -14.40
CA HIS A 84 1.26 -8.09 -14.14
C HIS A 84 1.39 -7.48 -12.75
N ALA A 85 2.47 -7.86 -12.08
CA ALA A 85 3.00 -7.25 -10.87
C ALA A 85 4.44 -6.83 -11.16
N VAL A 86 4.83 -5.63 -10.73
CA VAL A 86 6.16 -5.06 -10.92
C VAL A 86 6.68 -4.61 -9.56
N LEU A 87 7.61 -5.37 -9.00
CA LEU A 87 8.19 -5.10 -7.69
C LEU A 87 9.07 -3.84 -7.69
N CYS A 88 9.03 -3.11 -6.59
CA CYS A 88 9.87 -1.94 -6.32
C CYS A 88 10.16 -1.82 -4.81
N ASN A 89 11.01 -0.86 -4.44
CA ASN A 89 11.57 -0.78 -3.09
C ASN A 89 10.62 -0.25 -1.99
N SER A 90 9.44 0.31 -2.31
CA SER A 90 8.44 0.74 -1.32
C SER A 90 7.07 0.99 -1.96
N GLY A 91 6.00 1.06 -1.17
CA GLY A 91 4.68 1.52 -1.64
C GLY A 91 4.70 2.96 -2.19
N SER A 92 5.48 3.84 -1.56
CA SER A 92 5.69 5.22 -2.05
C SER A 92 6.34 5.25 -3.43
N SER A 93 7.32 4.38 -3.68
CA SER A 93 7.91 4.20 -5.00
C SER A 93 6.94 3.59 -5.99
N ALA A 94 6.04 2.70 -5.56
CA ALA A 94 4.98 2.19 -6.40
C ALA A 94 4.04 3.32 -6.86
N ASN A 95 3.61 4.20 -5.94
CA ASN A 95 2.84 5.41 -6.25
C ASN A 95 3.56 6.33 -7.23
N LEU A 96 4.85 6.59 -7.00
CA LEU A 96 5.67 7.39 -7.90
C LEU A 96 5.76 6.78 -9.30
N LEU A 97 6.05 5.48 -9.40
CA LEU A 97 6.17 4.78 -10.67
C LEU A 97 4.84 4.71 -11.41
N ALA A 98 3.73 4.46 -10.70
CA ALA A 98 2.41 4.37 -11.30
C ALA A 98 2.04 5.69 -11.97
N LEU A 99 2.18 6.82 -11.27
CA LEU A 99 1.85 8.11 -11.85
C LEU A 99 2.85 8.55 -12.92
N SER A 100 4.15 8.39 -12.67
CA SER A 100 5.20 8.80 -13.62
C SER A 100 5.13 8.00 -14.93
N ALA A 101 4.72 6.73 -14.89
CA ALA A 101 4.50 5.95 -16.11
C ALA A 101 3.46 6.58 -17.04
N LEU A 102 2.45 7.28 -16.48
CA LEU A 102 1.43 7.97 -17.24
C LEU A 102 1.91 9.29 -17.86
N THR A 103 3.11 9.78 -17.52
CA THR A 103 3.77 10.91 -18.18
C THR A 103 4.61 10.48 -19.38
N SER A 104 4.57 9.20 -19.78
CA SER A 104 5.32 8.72 -20.94
C SER A 104 4.78 9.32 -22.26
N PRO A 105 5.64 9.83 -23.15
CA PRO A 105 5.23 10.26 -24.49
C PRO A 105 4.70 9.09 -25.34
N LYS A 106 4.98 7.83 -24.96
CA LYS A 106 4.42 6.64 -25.62
C LYS A 106 2.91 6.46 -25.40
N LEU A 107 2.28 7.32 -24.60
CA LEU A 107 0.83 7.39 -24.39
C LEU A 107 0.15 8.46 -25.25
N GLU A 108 0.92 9.16 -26.10
CA GLU A 108 0.41 10.14 -27.07
C GLU A 108 -0.49 11.19 -26.40
N GLU A 109 -1.72 11.37 -26.89
CA GLU A 109 -2.67 12.35 -26.38
C GLU A 109 -3.20 12.03 -24.98
N ARG A 110 -3.02 10.80 -24.48
CA ARG A 110 -3.41 10.42 -23.10
C ARG A 110 -2.28 10.65 -22.09
N GLN A 111 -1.11 11.10 -22.51
CA GLN A 111 0.00 11.42 -21.61
C GLN A 111 -0.39 12.51 -20.61
N LEU A 112 -0.02 12.33 -19.33
CA LEU A 112 -0.06 13.38 -18.32
C LEU A 112 1.08 14.38 -18.56
N ARG A 113 0.75 15.67 -18.59
CA ARG A 113 1.69 16.78 -18.82
C ARG A 113 1.68 17.76 -17.65
N PRO A 114 2.78 18.49 -17.40
CA PRO A 114 2.80 19.53 -16.38
C PRO A 114 1.60 20.48 -16.47
N GLY A 115 0.96 20.75 -15.33
CA GLY A 115 -0.27 21.54 -15.23
C GLY A 115 -1.57 20.76 -15.37
N ASP A 116 -1.55 19.51 -15.85
CA ASP A 116 -2.74 18.64 -15.81
C ASP A 116 -3.16 18.38 -14.36
N GLU A 117 -4.46 18.15 -14.19
CA GLU A 117 -5.11 17.99 -12.89
C GLU A 117 -5.37 16.52 -12.56
N VAL A 118 -5.09 16.15 -11.31
CA VAL A 118 -5.33 14.81 -10.75
C VAL A 118 -6.26 14.91 -9.55
N ILE A 119 -7.45 14.30 -9.65
CA ILE A 119 -8.42 14.26 -8.55
C ILE A 119 -7.91 13.32 -7.45
N THR A 120 -7.93 13.79 -6.22
CA THR A 120 -7.51 13.05 -5.02
C THR A 120 -8.21 13.59 -3.77
N VAL A 121 -7.85 13.11 -2.58
CA VAL A 121 -8.38 13.60 -1.29
C VAL A 121 -7.27 14.15 -0.41
N ALA A 122 -7.60 15.12 0.44
CA ALA A 122 -6.62 15.70 1.37
C ALA A 122 -6.40 14.85 2.64
N ALA A 123 -7.36 13.99 2.97
CA ALA A 123 -7.30 13.08 4.11
C ALA A 123 -6.66 11.75 3.71
N GLY A 124 -5.32 11.68 3.79
CA GLY A 124 -4.59 10.48 3.39
C GLY A 124 -3.10 10.50 3.71
N PHE A 125 -2.38 9.58 3.09
CA PHE A 125 -0.93 9.44 3.23
C PHE A 125 -0.19 10.33 2.22
N PRO A 126 0.94 10.99 2.58
CA PRO A 126 1.56 11.98 1.72
C PRO A 126 2.03 11.42 0.38
N THR A 127 2.49 10.18 0.33
CA THR A 127 3.04 9.59 -0.90
C THR A 127 1.99 9.08 -1.87
N THR A 128 0.70 9.18 -1.55
CA THR A 128 -0.39 9.10 -2.55
C THR A 128 -0.45 10.39 -3.39
N VAL A 129 -0.12 11.54 -2.80
CA VAL A 129 -0.23 12.86 -3.45
C VAL A 129 1.10 13.36 -3.99
N ASN A 130 2.22 13.07 -3.31
CA ASN A 130 3.55 13.55 -3.70
C ASN A 130 3.90 13.31 -5.18
N PRO A 131 3.61 12.13 -5.78
CA PRO A 131 3.90 11.92 -7.19
C PRO A 131 3.25 12.94 -8.12
N ILE A 132 2.05 13.42 -7.77
CA ILE A 132 1.31 14.44 -8.52
C ILE A 132 2.14 15.72 -8.57
N VAL A 133 2.55 16.19 -7.40
CA VAL A 133 3.38 17.40 -7.27
C VAL A 133 4.75 17.22 -7.94
N GLN A 134 5.40 16.08 -7.73
CA GLN A 134 6.74 15.77 -8.26
C GLN A 134 6.78 15.72 -9.79
N ASN A 135 5.67 15.35 -10.44
CA ASN A 135 5.51 15.38 -11.89
C ASN A 135 4.95 16.71 -12.41
N GLN A 136 4.92 17.76 -11.57
CA GLN A 136 4.40 19.10 -11.90
C GLN A 136 2.93 19.09 -12.31
N LEU A 137 2.15 18.14 -11.82
CA LEU A 137 0.71 18.06 -11.97
C LEU A 137 0.05 18.83 -10.81
N THR A 138 -1.23 19.15 -10.96
CA THR A 138 -2.01 19.89 -9.95
C THR A 138 -2.95 18.94 -9.21
N PRO A 139 -2.76 18.69 -7.90
CA PRO A 139 -3.75 17.96 -7.10
C PRO A 139 -5.07 18.74 -7.04
N VAL A 140 -6.18 18.03 -7.22
CA VAL A 140 -7.53 18.53 -7.01
C VAL A 140 -8.13 17.78 -5.84
N PHE A 141 -8.17 18.42 -4.68
CA PHE A 141 -8.65 17.81 -3.45
C PHE A 141 -10.16 17.88 -3.34
N LEU A 142 -10.74 16.73 -3.03
CA LEU A 142 -12.11 16.56 -2.56
C LEU A 142 -12.12 16.27 -1.07
N ASP A 143 -13.22 16.61 -0.41
CA ASP A 143 -13.48 16.18 0.95
C ASP A 143 -13.84 14.68 0.99
N ILE A 144 -13.95 14.15 2.20
CA ILE A 144 -14.29 12.75 2.50
C ILE A 144 -15.60 12.64 3.26
N GLU A 145 -16.16 11.44 3.32
CA GLU A 145 -17.31 11.12 4.16
C GLU A 145 -16.85 10.56 5.53
N LEU A 146 -17.38 11.09 6.63
CA LEU A 146 -17.15 10.50 7.95
C LEU A 146 -17.85 9.14 8.08
N GLY A 147 -17.20 8.19 8.73
CA GLY A 147 -17.67 6.80 8.85
C GLY A 147 -17.01 5.87 7.84
N THR A 148 -17.03 6.19 6.55
CA THR A 148 -16.27 5.44 5.53
C THR A 148 -14.83 5.94 5.39
N TYR A 149 -14.61 7.24 5.63
CA TYR A 149 -13.33 7.95 5.53
C TYR A 149 -12.68 7.90 4.14
N ASN A 150 -13.52 7.74 3.13
CA ASN A 150 -13.16 7.77 1.72
C ASN A 150 -13.81 8.99 1.04
N VAL A 151 -13.39 9.27 -0.20
CA VAL A 151 -13.84 10.41 -1.00
C VAL A 151 -15.36 10.59 -1.01
N ASP A 152 -15.83 11.83 -0.82
CA ASP A 152 -17.22 12.20 -1.07
C ASP A 152 -17.49 12.20 -2.58
N VAL A 153 -18.28 11.22 -3.03
CA VAL A 153 -18.56 11.01 -4.45
C VAL A 153 -19.45 12.09 -5.05
N SER A 154 -20.20 12.84 -4.24
CA SER A 154 -21.06 13.93 -4.72
C SER A 154 -20.26 15.09 -5.33
N LEU A 155 -18.98 15.22 -4.96
CA LEU A 155 -18.08 16.27 -5.43
C LEU A 155 -17.36 15.90 -6.74
N LEU A 156 -17.40 14.63 -7.16
CA LEU A 156 -16.59 14.10 -8.27
C LEU A 156 -16.84 14.84 -9.60
N GLU A 157 -18.11 15.02 -9.99
CA GLU A 157 -18.43 15.66 -11.28
C GLU A 157 -17.98 17.13 -11.31
N THR A 158 -18.15 17.85 -10.19
CA THR A 158 -17.72 19.26 -10.04
C THR A 158 -16.20 19.40 -10.03
N ALA A 159 -15.47 18.32 -9.71
CA ALA A 159 -14.02 18.31 -9.72
C ALA A 159 -13.41 18.34 -11.12
N VAL A 160 -14.15 17.91 -12.14
CA VAL A 160 -13.65 17.78 -13.50
C VAL A 160 -13.53 19.14 -14.17
N SER A 161 -12.39 19.37 -14.81
CA SER A 161 -12.09 20.51 -15.67
C SER A 161 -11.47 20.03 -16.99
N PRO A 162 -11.29 20.91 -17.99
CA PRO A 162 -10.56 20.56 -19.22
C PRO A 162 -9.12 20.08 -18.98
N ARG A 163 -8.53 20.37 -17.81
CA ARG A 163 -7.19 19.90 -17.41
C ARG A 163 -7.22 18.58 -16.64
N THR A 164 -8.39 18.10 -16.22
CA THR A 164 -8.47 16.84 -15.47
C THR A 164 -8.11 15.66 -16.37
N LYS A 165 -7.12 14.86 -15.94
CA LYS A 165 -6.63 13.71 -16.70
C LYS A 165 -6.58 12.41 -15.92
N ALA A 166 -6.59 12.47 -14.59
CA ALA A 166 -6.50 11.28 -13.76
C ALA A 166 -7.23 11.42 -12.42
N ILE A 167 -7.49 10.27 -11.81
CA ILE A 167 -7.91 10.11 -10.42
C ILE A 167 -6.87 9.19 -9.76
N MET A 168 -6.35 9.61 -8.59
CA MET A 168 -5.43 8.81 -7.78
C MET A 168 -5.84 8.91 -6.31
N ILE A 169 -6.45 7.85 -5.78
CA ILE A 169 -7.04 7.82 -4.44
C ILE A 169 -6.69 6.48 -3.78
N ALA A 170 -6.49 6.51 -2.46
CA ALA A 170 -6.25 5.33 -1.65
C ALA A 170 -7.53 4.71 -1.11
N HIS A 171 -7.56 3.39 -0.99
CA HIS A 171 -8.58 2.69 -0.20
C HIS A 171 -8.23 2.80 1.30
N THR A 172 -8.60 3.93 1.90
CA THR A 172 -8.13 4.37 3.23
C THR A 172 -8.33 3.29 4.30
N LEU A 173 -7.23 2.89 4.95
CA LEU A 173 -7.18 1.87 6.00
C LEU A 173 -7.86 0.54 5.63
N GLY A 174 -7.84 0.18 4.35
CA GLY A 174 -8.43 -1.05 3.85
C GLY A 174 -9.91 -0.95 3.48
N ASN A 175 -10.58 0.16 3.81
CA ASN A 175 -11.96 0.38 3.41
C ASN A 175 -12.00 0.86 1.95
N PRO A 176 -12.64 0.14 1.02
CA PRO A 176 -12.66 0.57 -0.37
C PRO A 176 -13.43 1.89 -0.52
N PHE A 177 -12.88 2.90 -1.20
CA PHE A 177 -13.71 3.99 -1.72
C PHE A 177 -14.79 3.46 -2.69
N ASN A 178 -15.82 4.27 -2.94
CA ASN A 178 -16.90 3.91 -3.86
C ASN A 178 -16.40 3.82 -5.31
N LEU A 179 -15.96 2.61 -5.67
CA LEU A 179 -15.37 2.31 -6.97
C LEU A 179 -16.38 2.45 -8.11
N GLU A 180 -17.66 2.20 -7.89
CA GLU A 180 -18.69 2.35 -8.91
C GLU A 180 -18.76 3.78 -9.43
N ALA A 181 -18.91 4.75 -8.52
CA ALA A 181 -18.97 6.17 -8.88
C ALA A 181 -17.65 6.68 -9.49
N VAL A 182 -16.50 6.27 -8.94
CA VAL A 182 -15.18 6.68 -9.45
C VAL A 182 -14.92 6.11 -10.85
N LEU A 183 -15.29 4.85 -11.11
CA LEU A 183 -15.16 4.24 -12.43
C LEU A 183 -16.12 4.87 -13.45
N GLU A 184 -17.35 5.20 -13.05
CA GLU A 184 -18.30 5.91 -13.91
C GLU A 184 -17.71 7.25 -14.38
N LEU A 185 -17.19 8.06 -13.44
CA LEU A 185 -16.54 9.33 -13.77
C LEU A 185 -15.32 9.14 -14.67
N ALA A 186 -14.44 8.20 -14.32
CA ALA A 186 -13.22 7.94 -15.08
C ALA A 186 -13.53 7.50 -16.52
N ASN A 187 -14.53 6.64 -16.72
CA ASN A 187 -14.95 6.21 -18.05
C ASN A 187 -15.62 7.34 -18.84
N LYS A 188 -16.51 8.11 -18.20
CA LYS A 188 -17.24 9.23 -18.82
C LYS A 188 -16.28 10.29 -19.39
N HIS A 189 -15.23 10.62 -18.65
CA HIS A 189 -14.28 11.68 -18.99
C HIS A 189 -12.93 11.15 -19.53
N ASN A 190 -12.83 9.83 -19.79
CA ASN A 190 -11.62 9.16 -20.27
C ASN A 190 -10.38 9.42 -19.39
N LEU A 191 -10.57 9.46 -18.07
CA LEU A 191 -9.52 9.71 -17.08
C LEU A 191 -8.73 8.43 -16.79
N TRP A 192 -7.45 8.60 -16.47
CA TRP A 192 -6.70 7.53 -15.81
C TRP A 192 -7.21 7.30 -14.39
N LEU A 193 -7.09 6.07 -13.92
CA LEU A 193 -7.42 5.69 -12.55
C LEU A 193 -6.24 4.91 -11.97
N ILE A 194 -5.70 5.42 -10.88
CA ILE A 194 -4.70 4.74 -10.05
C ILE A 194 -5.35 4.42 -8.71
N GLU A 195 -5.46 3.13 -8.40
CA GLU A 195 -5.90 2.67 -7.08
C GLU A 195 -4.68 2.55 -6.16
N ASP A 196 -4.54 3.46 -5.19
CA ASP A 196 -3.58 3.25 -4.10
C ASP A 196 -4.15 2.19 -3.13
N ASN A 197 -3.64 0.98 -3.27
CA ASN A 197 -4.08 -0.21 -2.55
C ASN A 197 -3.04 -0.63 -1.51
N CYS A 198 -2.17 0.29 -1.07
CA CYS A 198 -1.16 0.00 -0.06
C CYS A 198 -1.77 -0.61 1.20
N ASP A 199 -2.84 0.00 1.72
CA ASP A 199 -3.50 -0.41 2.96
C ASP A 199 -4.68 -1.38 2.76
N ALA A 200 -4.89 -1.90 1.54
CA ALA A 200 -6.14 -2.57 1.18
C ALA A 200 -5.96 -3.91 0.47
N VAL A 201 -4.82 -4.58 0.68
CA VAL A 201 -4.60 -5.92 0.13
C VAL A 201 -5.65 -6.89 0.70
N GLY A 202 -6.44 -7.49 -0.19
CA GLY A 202 -7.51 -8.42 0.16
C GLY A 202 -8.88 -7.80 0.41
N SER A 203 -9.01 -6.48 0.28
CA SER A 203 -10.33 -5.86 0.28
C SER A 203 -11.09 -6.21 -0.99
N ILE A 204 -12.40 -6.37 -0.87
CA ILE A 204 -13.29 -6.74 -1.99
C ILE A 204 -14.31 -5.63 -2.19
N TYR A 205 -14.63 -5.31 -3.44
CA TYR A 205 -15.73 -4.43 -3.84
C TYR A 205 -16.50 -5.10 -4.97
N ASN A 206 -17.84 -5.22 -4.88
CA ASN A 206 -18.67 -5.90 -5.87
C ASN A 206 -18.09 -7.28 -6.32
N GLY A 207 -17.62 -8.09 -5.34
CA GLY A 207 -17.09 -9.43 -5.57
C GLY A 207 -15.71 -9.50 -6.25
N ARG A 208 -15.02 -8.37 -6.45
CA ARG A 208 -13.67 -8.31 -7.02
C ARG A 208 -12.68 -7.67 -6.05
N LEU A 209 -11.44 -8.13 -6.04
CA LEU A 209 -10.36 -7.53 -5.25
C LEU A 209 -10.11 -6.08 -5.69
N THR A 210 -9.93 -5.19 -4.71
CA THR A 210 -9.42 -3.83 -4.94
C THR A 210 -8.00 -3.88 -5.51
N GLY A 211 -7.61 -2.82 -6.20
CA GLY A 211 -6.36 -2.77 -6.97
C GLY A 211 -6.44 -3.51 -8.32
N SER A 212 -7.64 -3.91 -8.73
CA SER A 212 -7.90 -4.66 -9.96
C SER A 212 -8.88 -3.95 -10.91
N PHE A 213 -9.31 -2.74 -10.57
CA PHE A 213 -10.31 -1.95 -11.30
C PHE A 213 -9.68 -0.85 -12.16
N GLY A 214 -8.70 -0.14 -11.60
CA GLY A 214 -7.97 0.93 -12.25
C GLY A 214 -7.00 0.45 -13.33
N HIS A 215 -6.39 1.42 -13.99
CA HIS A 215 -5.39 1.16 -15.03
C HIS A 215 -4.06 0.70 -14.39
N LEU A 216 -3.75 1.25 -13.23
CA LEU A 216 -2.62 0.90 -12.36
C LEU A 216 -3.13 0.81 -10.92
N SER A 217 -2.49 -0.03 -10.13
CA SER A 217 -2.68 -0.05 -8.68
C SER A 217 -1.34 -0.23 -7.97
N THR A 218 -1.25 0.20 -6.73
CA THR A 218 -0.01 0.17 -5.95
C THR A 218 -0.23 -0.54 -4.63
N VAL A 219 0.80 -1.25 -4.17
CA VAL A 219 0.79 -2.00 -2.91
C VAL A 219 2.09 -1.72 -2.17
N SER A 220 2.01 -1.72 -0.84
CA SER A 220 3.15 -1.55 0.08
C SER A 220 3.40 -2.83 0.87
N PHE A 221 4.68 -3.12 1.10
CA PHE A 221 5.16 -4.24 1.90
C PHE A 221 6.02 -3.76 3.08
N TYR A 222 5.76 -2.56 3.59
CA TYR A 222 6.34 -2.07 4.83
C TYR A 222 5.71 -2.80 6.04
N PRO A 223 6.43 -3.08 7.14
CA PRO A 223 5.99 -3.90 8.28
C PRO A 223 4.61 -3.64 8.88
N ALA A 224 4.02 -2.46 8.70
CA ALA A 224 2.66 -2.17 9.16
C ALA A 224 1.54 -2.84 8.33
N HIS A 225 1.82 -3.17 7.07
CA HIS A 225 0.84 -3.62 6.07
C HIS A 225 0.47 -5.10 6.20
N HIS A 226 -0.38 -5.59 5.29
CA HIS A 226 -0.92 -6.95 5.34
C HIS A 226 0.14 -8.03 5.26
N ILE A 227 1.17 -7.81 4.44
CA ILE A 227 2.38 -8.63 4.35
C ILE A 227 3.59 -7.70 4.27
N THR A 228 4.79 -8.23 4.53
CA THR A 228 6.01 -7.42 4.58
C THR A 228 7.17 -8.01 3.79
N MET A 229 8.06 -7.14 3.36
CA MET A 229 9.40 -7.47 2.85
C MET A 229 10.48 -6.66 3.59
N GLY A 230 10.14 -6.10 4.76
CA GLY A 230 10.92 -5.07 5.47
C GLY A 230 10.78 -3.70 4.82
N GLU A 231 11.23 -3.59 3.57
CA GLU A 231 10.88 -2.48 2.67
C GLU A 231 10.47 -3.10 1.34
N GLY A 232 9.41 -2.59 0.72
CA GLY A 232 8.94 -3.13 -0.55
C GLY A 232 7.62 -2.53 -1.01
N GLY A 233 7.36 -2.67 -2.30
CA GLY A 233 6.08 -2.33 -2.90
C GLY A 233 5.92 -2.96 -4.28
N CYS A 234 4.74 -2.80 -4.85
CA CYS A 234 4.41 -3.38 -6.14
C CYS A 234 3.49 -2.47 -6.93
N VAL A 235 3.72 -2.35 -8.23
CA VAL A 235 2.76 -1.79 -9.18
C VAL A 235 2.04 -2.93 -9.90
N LEU A 236 0.72 -2.93 -9.85
CA LEU A 236 -0.17 -3.91 -10.46
C LEU A 236 -0.82 -3.32 -11.70
N THR A 237 -0.97 -4.13 -12.75
CA THR A 237 -1.72 -3.73 -13.95
C THR A 237 -2.20 -4.92 -14.77
N ARG A 238 -3.28 -4.69 -15.54
CA ARG A 238 -3.76 -5.61 -16.58
C ARG A 238 -3.17 -5.31 -17.95
N HIS A 239 -2.49 -4.17 -18.13
CA HIS A 239 -2.04 -3.66 -19.43
C HIS A 239 -0.54 -3.87 -19.63
N ALA A 240 -0.18 -4.66 -20.64
CA ALA A 240 1.22 -4.94 -20.98
C ALA A 240 2.00 -3.68 -21.38
N GLN A 241 1.34 -2.70 -22.01
CA GLN A 241 1.97 -1.42 -22.34
C GLN A 241 2.36 -0.66 -21.07
N LEU A 242 1.44 -0.50 -20.11
CA LEU A 242 1.70 0.19 -18.85
C LEU A 242 2.77 -0.52 -18.02
N LYS A 243 2.76 -1.87 -17.99
CA LYS A 243 3.82 -2.66 -17.36
C LYS A 243 5.21 -2.30 -17.87
N LYS A 244 5.38 -2.21 -19.20
CA LYS A 244 6.67 -1.81 -19.82
C LYS A 244 7.08 -0.38 -19.46
N LEU A 245 6.12 0.55 -19.36
CA LEU A 245 6.41 1.93 -18.96
C LEU A 245 6.88 1.99 -17.51
N VAL A 246 6.16 1.32 -16.60
CA VAL A 246 6.54 1.20 -15.19
C VAL A 246 7.94 0.61 -15.05
N GLU A 247 8.25 -0.48 -15.74
CA GLU A 247 9.59 -1.08 -15.73
C GLU A 247 10.66 -0.14 -16.25
N SER A 248 10.39 0.58 -17.34
CA SER A 248 11.35 1.54 -17.90
C SER A 248 11.66 2.63 -16.88
N PHE A 249 10.64 3.28 -16.28
CA PHE A 249 10.84 4.27 -15.22
C PHE A 249 11.54 3.70 -13.98
N ARG A 250 11.29 2.44 -13.61
CA ARG A 250 11.96 1.76 -12.49
C ARG A 250 13.44 1.44 -12.78
N ASP A 251 13.75 1.15 -14.04
CA ASP A 251 15.03 0.62 -14.49
C ASP A 251 15.85 1.65 -15.28
N TRP A 252 16.18 2.75 -14.62
CA TRP A 252 17.00 3.86 -15.12
C TRP A 252 16.42 4.61 -16.31
N GLY A 253 15.16 4.36 -16.67
CA GLY A 253 14.55 4.92 -17.87
C GLY A 253 14.97 4.20 -19.15
N ARG A 254 15.63 3.03 -19.04
CA ARG A 254 16.15 2.30 -20.20
C ARG A 254 14.99 1.79 -21.07
N ASP A 255 15.19 1.80 -22.39
CA ASP A 255 14.19 1.32 -23.36
C ASP A 255 14.13 -0.22 -23.40
N CYS A 256 15.26 -0.86 -23.10
CA CYS A 256 15.40 -2.30 -23.05
C CYS A 256 14.67 -2.94 -21.87
N TRP A 257 13.97 -4.06 -22.12
CA TRP A 257 13.21 -4.81 -21.10
C TRP A 257 13.87 -6.14 -20.70
N CYS A 258 15.19 -6.28 -20.92
CA CYS A 258 15.92 -7.48 -20.48
C CYS A 258 15.86 -7.61 -18.95
N ALA A 259 15.61 -8.83 -18.47
CA ALA A 259 15.78 -9.17 -17.06
C ALA A 259 17.23 -8.93 -16.59
N PRO A 260 17.48 -8.75 -15.28
CA PRO A 260 18.84 -8.68 -14.74
C PRO A 260 19.70 -9.87 -15.19
N GLY A 261 20.96 -9.63 -15.55
CA GLY A 261 21.85 -10.67 -16.08
C GLY A 261 21.58 -11.11 -17.53
N VAL A 262 20.41 -10.79 -18.11
CA VAL A 262 20.03 -11.16 -19.48
C VAL A 262 20.35 -10.03 -20.46
N ALA A 263 20.66 -10.37 -21.72
CA ALA A 263 20.87 -9.41 -22.79
C ALA A 263 20.18 -9.85 -24.08
N ASN A 264 19.88 -8.87 -24.94
CA ASN A 264 19.28 -9.10 -26.26
C ASN A 264 17.91 -9.81 -26.26
N THR A 265 17.09 -9.63 -25.21
CA THR A 265 15.70 -10.13 -25.20
C THR A 265 14.87 -9.57 -26.36
N CYS A 266 15.23 -8.39 -26.88
CA CYS A 266 14.60 -7.79 -28.06
C CYS A 266 15.01 -8.43 -29.40
N GLY A 267 16.07 -9.24 -29.42
CA GLY A 267 16.68 -9.78 -30.64
C GLY A 267 17.37 -8.75 -31.53
N LYS A 268 17.45 -7.48 -31.09
CA LYS A 268 17.89 -6.32 -31.87
C LYS A 268 18.85 -5.40 -31.11
N ARG A 269 19.60 -5.91 -30.13
CA ARG A 269 20.39 -5.09 -29.18
C ARG A 269 21.26 -4.02 -29.85
N PHE A 270 21.86 -4.34 -31.01
CA PHE A 270 22.72 -3.44 -31.78
C PHE A 270 22.12 -3.08 -33.14
N GLU A 271 20.80 -3.15 -33.28
CA GLU A 271 20.08 -2.86 -34.54
C GLU A 271 19.06 -1.71 -34.38
N TRP A 272 18.99 -1.11 -33.19
CA TRP A 272 18.14 0.06 -32.96
C TRP A 272 18.88 1.35 -33.33
N GLN A 273 18.13 2.27 -33.94
CA GLN A 273 18.52 3.66 -34.17
C GLN A 273 17.44 4.56 -33.56
N LEU A 274 17.68 5.08 -32.35
CA LEU A 274 16.72 5.87 -31.57
C LEU A 274 17.33 7.23 -31.20
N GLY A 275 16.56 8.30 -31.40
CA GLY A 275 17.05 9.66 -31.22
C GLY A 275 18.22 9.98 -32.15
N GLU A 276 19.21 10.71 -31.62
CA GLU A 276 20.44 11.09 -32.34
C GLU A 276 21.64 10.19 -31.99
N LEU A 277 21.40 9.05 -31.32
CA LEU A 277 22.44 8.09 -30.99
C LEU A 277 23.03 7.47 -32.27
N PRO A 278 24.29 7.01 -32.30
CA PRO A 278 24.86 6.37 -33.48
C PRO A 278 24.22 5.01 -33.76
N GLU A 279 24.27 4.58 -35.03
CA GLU A 279 23.81 3.25 -35.43
C GLU A 279 24.55 2.15 -34.64
N GLY A 280 23.79 1.18 -34.16
CA GLY A 280 24.32 0.07 -33.36
C GLY A 280 24.64 0.40 -31.91
N TYR A 281 24.20 1.56 -31.40
CA TYR A 281 24.30 1.85 -29.97
C TYR A 281 23.56 0.80 -29.14
N ASP A 282 24.18 0.33 -28.06
CA ASP A 282 23.67 -0.78 -27.26
C ASP A 282 22.31 -0.44 -26.65
N HIS A 283 21.27 -1.20 -27.00
CA HIS A 283 19.92 -1.03 -26.47
C HIS A 283 19.85 -1.03 -24.94
N LYS A 284 20.79 -1.70 -24.25
CA LYS A 284 20.87 -1.65 -22.78
C LYS A 284 21.15 -0.24 -22.23
N TYR A 285 21.75 0.63 -23.03
CA TYR A 285 22.13 2.00 -22.70
C TYR A 285 21.35 3.05 -23.50
N ILE A 286 20.28 2.64 -24.19
CA ILE A 286 19.31 3.59 -24.72
C ILE A 286 18.27 3.86 -23.63
N TYR A 287 18.06 5.14 -23.32
CA TYR A 287 17.10 5.59 -22.31
C TYR A 287 15.94 6.31 -23.00
N SER A 288 14.72 5.76 -22.89
CA SER A 288 13.51 6.34 -23.47
C SER A 288 12.65 7.14 -22.49
N HIS A 289 13.02 7.13 -21.20
CA HIS A 289 12.38 7.91 -20.16
C HIS A 289 13.41 8.51 -19.20
N ILE A 290 13.02 9.57 -18.49
CA ILE A 290 13.77 10.04 -17.32
C ILE A 290 13.34 9.18 -16.12
N GLY A 291 14.04 8.06 -15.95
CA GLY A 291 13.71 7.06 -14.93
C GLY A 291 14.54 7.19 -13.64
N TYR A 292 14.39 6.17 -12.81
CA TYR A 292 14.95 6.05 -11.47
C TYR A 292 15.68 4.71 -11.31
N ASN A 293 16.17 4.40 -10.11
CA ASN A 293 16.53 3.03 -9.75
C ASN A 293 15.76 2.62 -8.50
N LEU A 294 14.55 2.09 -8.69
CA LEU A 294 13.62 1.76 -7.59
C LEU A 294 13.38 0.26 -7.47
N LYS A 295 14.31 -0.56 -7.99
CA LYS A 295 14.30 -2.02 -7.83
C LYS A 295 14.56 -2.40 -6.37
N MET A 296 14.14 -3.61 -6.01
CA MET A 296 14.46 -4.25 -4.74
C MET A 296 15.41 -5.45 -4.95
N THR A 297 15.80 -6.09 -3.85
CA THR A 297 16.66 -7.29 -3.85
C THR A 297 15.84 -8.58 -3.86
N ASP A 298 16.45 -9.70 -4.26
CA ASP A 298 15.77 -11.00 -4.15
C ASP A 298 15.55 -11.41 -2.69
N MET A 299 16.41 -10.95 -1.79
CA MET A 299 16.30 -11.17 -0.34
C MET A 299 14.99 -10.61 0.22
N GLN A 300 14.60 -9.40 -0.21
CA GLN A 300 13.32 -8.81 0.17
C GLN A 300 12.15 -9.63 -0.42
N ALA A 301 12.25 -10.03 -1.68
CA ALA A 301 11.22 -10.83 -2.34
C ALA A 301 11.05 -12.21 -1.68
N ALA A 302 12.12 -12.82 -1.19
CA ALA A 302 12.12 -14.12 -0.52
C ALA A 302 11.26 -14.12 0.75
N ILE A 303 11.32 -13.03 1.53
CA ILE A 303 10.41 -12.79 2.67
C ILE A 303 8.97 -12.72 2.17
N GLY A 304 8.71 -11.93 1.12
CA GLY A 304 7.36 -11.77 0.58
C GLY A 304 6.74 -13.08 0.07
N VAL A 305 7.53 -13.98 -0.52
CA VAL A 305 7.06 -15.31 -0.94
C VAL A 305 6.53 -16.10 0.26
N ALA A 306 7.26 -16.13 1.38
CA ALA A 306 6.79 -16.82 2.60
C ALA A 306 5.55 -16.15 3.21
N GLN A 307 5.42 -14.83 3.08
CA GLN A 307 4.29 -14.09 3.62
C GLN A 307 3.01 -14.27 2.79
N LEU A 308 3.12 -14.54 1.49
CA LEU A 308 1.97 -14.65 0.59
C LEU A 308 1.04 -15.80 0.96
N ASP A 309 1.59 -16.93 1.41
CA ASP A 309 0.81 -18.09 1.88
C ASP A 309 -0.01 -17.78 3.14
N LYS A 310 0.44 -16.81 3.95
CA LYS A 310 -0.20 -16.39 5.21
C LYS A 310 -1.27 -15.32 5.02
N LEU A 311 -1.32 -14.69 3.85
CA LEU A 311 -2.19 -13.54 3.57
C LEU A 311 -3.68 -13.83 3.84
N PRO A 312 -4.27 -14.98 3.44
CA PRO A 312 -5.67 -15.27 3.75
C PRO A 312 -5.98 -15.26 5.26
N ASP A 313 -5.11 -15.87 6.08
CA ASP A 313 -5.28 -15.93 7.54
C ASP A 313 -5.11 -14.55 8.17
N PHE A 314 -4.19 -13.73 7.65
CA PHE A 314 -4.04 -12.34 8.10
C PHE A 314 -5.28 -11.50 7.83
N ILE A 315 -5.89 -11.66 6.66
CA ILE A 315 -7.15 -10.97 6.31
C ILE A 315 -8.26 -11.42 7.27
N ALA A 316 -8.38 -12.72 7.52
CA ALA A 316 -9.37 -13.27 8.44
C ALA A 316 -9.18 -12.74 9.87
N ALA A 317 -7.94 -12.70 10.37
CA ALA A 317 -7.62 -12.16 11.69
C ALA A 317 -7.97 -10.68 11.80
N ARG A 318 -7.63 -9.87 10.79
CA ARG A 318 -7.98 -8.44 10.71
C ARG A 318 -9.50 -8.22 10.75
N LYS A 319 -10.26 -8.96 9.95
CA LYS A 319 -11.74 -8.90 9.95
C LYS A 319 -12.33 -9.28 11.31
N ARG A 320 -11.85 -10.37 11.92
CA ARG A 320 -12.27 -10.81 13.26
C ARG A 320 -12.00 -9.74 14.32
N ASN A 321 -10.77 -9.24 14.37
CA ASN A 321 -10.35 -8.28 15.39
C ASN A 321 -11.11 -6.95 15.26
N TRP A 322 -11.32 -6.49 14.02
CA TRP A 322 -12.16 -5.32 13.75
C TRP A 322 -13.59 -5.53 14.25
N GLN A 323 -14.21 -6.69 13.99
CA GLN A 323 -15.58 -6.97 14.43
C GLN A 323 -15.70 -6.99 15.97
N LEU A 324 -14.76 -7.61 16.67
CA LEU A 324 -14.74 -7.63 18.13
C LEU A 324 -14.63 -6.21 18.74
N LEU A 325 -13.80 -5.35 18.15
CA LEU A 325 -13.70 -3.94 18.56
C LEU A 325 -14.99 -3.18 18.26
N TYR A 326 -15.57 -3.37 17.08
CA TYR A 326 -16.83 -2.75 16.68
C TYR A 326 -17.95 -3.09 17.67
N ASP A 327 -18.16 -4.37 17.94
CA ASP A 327 -19.22 -4.85 18.85
C ASP A 327 -19.02 -4.34 20.27
N GLY A 328 -17.76 -4.29 20.74
CA GLY A 328 -17.42 -3.79 22.06
C GLY A 328 -17.63 -2.29 22.22
N LEU A 329 -17.22 -1.50 21.21
CA LEU A 329 -17.24 -0.04 21.24
C LEU A 329 -18.57 0.56 20.78
N LYS A 330 -19.46 -0.22 20.15
CA LYS A 330 -20.78 0.24 19.70
C LYS A 330 -21.60 0.92 20.80
N ARG A 331 -21.46 0.45 22.04
CA ARG A 331 -22.15 1.03 23.21
C ARG A 331 -21.77 2.49 23.50
N TYR A 332 -20.68 2.99 22.93
CA TYR A 332 -20.18 4.37 23.08
C TYR A 332 -20.41 5.21 21.82
N GLU A 333 -21.35 4.83 20.94
CA GLU A 333 -21.65 5.56 19.69
C GLU A 333 -22.19 6.99 19.91
N GLU A 334 -22.65 7.29 21.12
CA GLU A 334 -22.98 8.67 21.54
C GLU A 334 -21.75 9.57 21.63
N PHE A 335 -20.54 9.00 21.84
CA PHE A 335 -19.28 9.75 21.88
C PHE A 335 -18.46 9.61 20.60
N PHE A 336 -18.77 8.62 19.75
CA PHE A 336 -18.00 8.31 18.54
C PHE A 336 -18.82 8.30 17.26
N ILE A 337 -18.17 8.69 16.17
CA ILE A 337 -18.53 8.22 14.84
C ILE A 337 -17.72 6.95 14.59
N LEU A 338 -18.41 5.81 14.60
CA LEU A 338 -17.82 4.50 14.36
C LEU A 338 -17.54 4.27 12.87
N PRO A 339 -16.50 3.49 12.53
CA PRO A 339 -16.16 3.20 11.15
C PRO A 339 -17.20 2.26 10.54
N GLN A 340 -17.51 2.47 9.26
CA GLN A 340 -18.45 1.65 8.50
C GLN A 340 -17.79 1.21 7.20
N ALA A 341 -18.01 -0.06 6.83
CA ALA A 341 -17.62 -0.54 5.51
C ALA A 341 -18.40 0.24 4.43
N THR A 342 -17.71 0.63 3.36
CA THR A 342 -18.37 1.20 2.19
C THR A 342 -19.41 0.21 1.64
N PRO A 343 -20.58 0.65 1.16
CA PRO A 343 -21.57 -0.23 0.58
C PRO A 343 -20.99 -1.15 -0.50
N ASN A 344 -21.48 -2.40 -0.55
CA ASN A 344 -21.04 -3.46 -1.46
C ASN A 344 -19.55 -3.83 -1.36
N SER A 345 -18.93 -3.60 -0.20
CA SER A 345 -17.54 -3.93 0.04
C SER A 345 -17.33 -4.90 1.21
N GLU A 346 -16.20 -5.61 1.17
CA GLU A 346 -15.68 -6.37 2.30
C GLU A 346 -14.24 -5.90 2.59
N PRO A 347 -14.07 -4.93 3.49
CA PRO A 347 -12.75 -4.39 3.80
C PRO A 347 -11.83 -5.43 4.44
N SER A 348 -10.59 -5.45 3.99
CA SER A 348 -9.45 -6.06 4.67
C SER A 348 -8.79 -5.01 5.55
N TRP A 349 -9.36 -4.76 6.72
CA TRP A 349 -9.04 -3.62 7.57
C TRP A 349 -7.55 -3.53 7.93
N PHE A 350 -6.96 -2.36 7.66
CA PHE A 350 -5.61 -2.02 8.10
C PHE A 350 -5.57 -1.65 9.59
N GLY A 351 -6.56 -0.87 10.03
CA GLY A 351 -6.73 -0.35 11.39
C GLY A 351 -8.21 -0.15 11.73
N PHE A 352 -8.51 0.07 13.02
CA PHE A 352 -9.85 0.42 13.50
C PHE A 352 -9.92 1.92 13.81
N LEU A 353 -10.57 2.69 12.94
CA LEU A 353 -10.61 4.15 13.00
C LEU A 353 -11.79 4.66 13.84
N LEU A 354 -11.55 5.65 14.69
CA LEU A 354 -12.54 6.26 15.58
C LEU A 354 -12.48 7.78 15.44
N THR A 355 -13.63 8.43 15.38
CA THR A 355 -13.73 9.89 15.45
C THR A 355 -14.52 10.30 16.68
N VAL A 356 -13.89 11.08 17.56
CA VAL A 356 -14.56 11.66 18.73
C VAL A 356 -15.55 12.72 18.25
N ARG A 357 -16.79 12.65 18.70
CA ARG A 357 -17.80 13.64 18.32
C ARG A 357 -17.49 15.01 18.95
N PRO A 358 -17.80 16.13 18.26
CA PRO A 358 -17.49 17.47 18.77
C PRO A 358 -18.14 17.81 20.13
N ASP A 359 -19.25 17.17 20.46
CA ASP A 359 -20.03 17.34 21.69
C ASP A 359 -19.65 16.35 22.81
N ALA A 360 -18.69 15.45 22.55
CA ALA A 360 -18.16 14.57 23.59
C ALA A 360 -17.55 15.40 24.75
N PRO A 361 -17.71 14.96 26.01
CA PRO A 361 -17.22 15.71 27.18
C PRO A 361 -15.68 15.66 27.36
N PHE A 362 -14.95 15.18 26.36
CA PHE A 362 -13.50 15.03 26.33
C PHE A 362 -12.96 15.27 24.92
N SER A 363 -11.66 15.59 24.81
CA SER A 363 -11.00 15.70 23.51
C SER A 363 -10.43 14.37 23.02
N ARG A 364 -10.21 14.26 21.71
CA ARG A 364 -9.45 13.16 21.10
C ARG A 364 -8.08 12.95 21.76
N ASN A 365 -7.42 14.03 22.19
CA ASN A 365 -6.12 13.95 22.85
C ASN A 365 -6.21 13.35 24.25
N ASP A 366 -7.26 13.66 25.03
CA ASP A 366 -7.45 13.09 26.37
C ASP A 366 -7.59 11.56 26.29
N LEU A 367 -8.39 11.09 25.34
CA LEU A 367 -8.58 9.66 25.11
C LEU A 367 -7.29 8.99 24.59
N VAL A 368 -6.64 9.57 23.57
CA VAL A 368 -5.38 9.03 23.03
C VAL A 368 -4.31 8.93 24.11
N GLN A 369 -4.11 9.98 24.91
CA GLN A 369 -3.13 9.96 26.01
C GLN A 369 -3.48 8.91 27.06
N PHE A 370 -4.77 8.73 27.36
CA PHE A 370 -5.21 7.69 28.28
C PHE A 370 -4.95 6.28 27.73
N LEU A 371 -5.24 6.02 26.45
CA LEU A 371 -4.97 4.73 25.81
C LEU A 371 -3.46 4.41 25.79
N GLU A 372 -2.64 5.37 25.35
CA GLU A 372 -1.17 5.22 25.28
C GLU A 372 -0.56 5.00 26.67
N ALA A 373 -1.02 5.73 27.70
CA ALA A 373 -0.59 5.53 29.08
C ALA A 373 -0.93 4.13 29.63
N ASN A 374 -1.90 3.45 29.02
CA ASN A 374 -2.33 2.09 29.37
C ASN A 374 -1.90 1.06 28.31
N GLN A 375 -0.79 1.28 27.62
CA GLN A 375 -0.20 0.31 26.69
C GLN A 375 -1.12 -0.04 25.50
N VAL A 376 -2.04 0.84 25.12
CA VAL A 376 -2.85 0.72 23.91
C VAL A 376 -2.39 1.77 22.92
N ALA A 377 -1.57 1.35 21.95
CA ALA A 377 -1.02 2.27 20.97
C ALA A 377 -2.11 2.81 20.03
N THR A 378 -1.94 4.06 19.63
CA THR A 378 -2.84 4.79 18.73
C THR A 378 -2.06 5.48 17.63
N ARG A 379 -2.72 5.80 16.52
CA ARG A 379 -2.16 6.69 15.48
C ARG A 379 -3.23 7.63 14.98
N LEU A 380 -2.83 8.84 14.59
CA LEU A 380 -3.71 9.73 13.84
C LEU A 380 -3.90 9.20 12.41
N LEU A 381 -4.92 9.69 11.69
CA LEU A 381 -5.09 9.36 10.28
C LEU A 381 -4.05 10.10 9.41
N PHE A 382 -2.83 9.58 9.42
CA PHE A 382 -1.73 10.00 8.56
C PHE A 382 -1.50 11.52 8.56
N SER A 383 -1.67 12.19 7.41
CA SER A 383 -1.48 13.63 7.28
C SER A 383 -2.58 14.44 7.94
N GLY A 384 -3.70 13.82 8.34
CA GLY A 384 -4.93 14.52 8.74
C GLY A 384 -5.50 15.29 7.56
N ASN A 385 -5.07 16.55 7.42
CA ASN A 385 -5.31 17.35 6.22
C ASN A 385 -3.97 17.72 5.58
N ILE A 386 -3.68 17.15 4.41
CA ILE A 386 -2.42 17.37 3.70
C ILE A 386 -2.18 18.84 3.32
N THR A 387 -3.25 19.63 3.10
CA THR A 387 -3.13 21.05 2.71
C THR A 387 -2.66 21.93 3.88
N ARG A 388 -2.75 21.42 5.11
CA ARG A 388 -2.29 22.09 6.34
C ARG A 388 -0.88 21.68 6.75
N GLN A 389 -0.30 20.68 6.09
CA GLN A 389 1.05 20.22 6.39
C GLN A 389 2.11 21.23 5.93
N PRO A 390 3.18 21.48 6.70
CA PRO A 390 4.19 22.48 6.36
C PRO A 390 4.82 22.29 4.97
N ALA A 391 5.02 21.03 4.55
CA ALA A 391 5.62 20.71 3.25
C ALA A 391 4.76 21.14 2.04
N TYR A 392 3.46 21.41 2.25
CA TYR A 392 2.50 21.68 1.17
C TYR A 392 2.10 23.17 1.08
N GLN A 393 2.64 24.04 1.94
CA GLN A 393 2.28 25.46 1.98
C GLN A 393 2.52 26.20 0.65
N ASN A 394 3.52 25.77 -0.12
CA ASN A 394 3.89 26.37 -1.42
C ASN A 394 3.53 25.48 -2.62
N VAL A 395 2.75 24.42 -2.40
CA VAL A 395 2.30 23.54 -3.49
C VAL A 395 1.08 24.18 -4.16
N HIS A 396 1.07 24.20 -5.49
CA HIS A 396 -0.11 24.60 -6.25
C HIS A 396 -1.12 23.44 -6.28
N TYR A 397 -2.34 23.69 -5.79
CA TYR A 397 -3.44 22.73 -5.80
C TYR A 397 -4.78 23.46 -5.90
N ARG A 398 -5.84 22.70 -6.18
CA ARG A 398 -7.24 23.17 -6.14
C ARG A 398 -8.03 22.37 -5.10
N VAL A 399 -9.00 23.03 -4.47
CA VAL A 399 -9.99 22.40 -3.59
C VAL A 399 -11.37 22.64 -4.20
N VAL A 400 -12.23 21.62 -4.20
CA VAL A 400 -13.63 21.73 -4.65
C VAL A 400 -14.52 21.73 -3.42
N GLY A 401 -15.29 22.81 -3.23
CA GLY A 401 -16.04 23.01 -2.00
C GLY A 401 -15.12 23.41 -0.85
N ASP A 402 -15.30 22.77 0.31
CA ASP A 402 -14.43 22.88 1.47
C ASP A 402 -13.83 21.51 1.86
N LEU A 403 -13.10 21.46 2.97
CA LEU A 403 -12.47 20.25 3.50
C LEU A 403 -12.89 20.02 4.96
N ALA A 404 -14.16 20.29 5.27
CA ALA A 404 -14.66 20.27 6.65
C ALA A 404 -14.49 18.90 7.32
N ASN A 405 -14.83 17.79 6.65
CA ASN A 405 -14.68 16.46 7.22
C ASN A 405 -13.21 16.04 7.31
N THR A 406 -12.39 16.43 6.34
CA THR A 406 -10.93 16.27 6.40
C THR A 406 -10.34 17.00 7.60
N ASP A 407 -10.83 18.20 7.93
CA ASP A 407 -10.43 18.95 9.13
C ASP A 407 -10.94 18.30 10.41
N THR A 408 -12.18 17.78 10.42
CA THR A 408 -12.67 16.95 11.51
C THR A 408 -11.74 15.76 11.72
N VAL A 409 -11.31 15.09 10.65
CA VAL A 409 -10.39 13.95 10.74
C VAL A 409 -9.05 14.33 11.36
N MET A 410 -8.44 15.41 10.90
CA MET A 410 -7.19 15.92 11.47
C MET A 410 -7.33 16.19 12.98
N ASN A 411 -8.47 16.72 13.42
CA ASN A 411 -8.68 17.20 14.78
C ASN A 411 -9.29 16.19 15.75
N GLN A 412 -10.04 15.20 15.26
CA GLN A 412 -10.89 14.35 16.10
C GLN A 412 -10.72 12.84 15.86
N THR A 413 -9.95 12.45 14.85
CA THR A 413 -9.84 11.05 14.45
C THR A 413 -8.49 10.44 14.82
N PHE A 414 -8.52 9.16 15.19
CA PHE A 414 -7.36 8.31 15.43
C PHE A 414 -7.75 6.83 15.18
N TRP A 415 -6.79 5.94 15.01
CA TRP A 415 -7.03 4.51 14.86
C TRP A 415 -6.17 3.67 15.81
N ILE A 416 -6.68 2.47 16.10
CA ILE A 416 -6.05 1.42 16.89
C ILE A 416 -5.88 0.14 16.06
N GLY A 417 -5.10 -0.81 16.55
CA GLY A 417 -4.70 -1.98 15.78
C GLY A 417 -5.79 -3.04 15.62
N VAL A 418 -5.79 -3.69 14.45
CA VAL A 418 -6.56 -4.92 14.18
C VAL A 418 -5.70 -6.04 13.58
N TYR A 419 -4.39 -5.81 13.43
CA TYR A 419 -3.49 -6.68 12.69
C TYR A 419 -3.33 -8.08 13.35
N PRO A 420 -2.77 -9.08 12.63
CA PRO A 420 -2.92 -10.50 12.98
C PRO A 420 -2.33 -10.96 14.33
N ARG A 421 -1.35 -10.24 14.90
CA ARG A 421 -0.80 -10.59 16.22
C ARG A 421 -1.72 -10.18 17.38
N ILE A 422 -2.68 -9.28 17.14
CA ILE A 422 -3.67 -8.93 18.16
C ILE A 422 -4.57 -10.13 18.40
N THR A 423 -4.50 -10.64 19.64
CA THR A 423 -5.31 -11.77 20.09
C THR A 423 -6.64 -11.29 20.65
N PRO A 424 -7.65 -12.18 20.78
CA PRO A 424 -8.90 -11.84 21.46
C PRO A 424 -8.72 -11.31 22.90
N ASP A 425 -7.68 -11.76 23.61
CA ASP A 425 -7.37 -11.26 24.95
C ASP A 425 -6.81 -9.83 24.94
N MET A 426 -5.98 -9.50 23.94
CA MET A 426 -5.55 -8.11 23.71
C MET A 426 -6.74 -7.21 23.36
N VAL A 427 -7.68 -7.68 22.52
CA VAL A 427 -8.92 -6.93 22.23
C VAL A 427 -9.75 -6.72 23.49
N ARG A 428 -9.89 -7.74 24.34
CA ARG A 428 -10.61 -7.61 25.62
C ARG A 428 -9.97 -6.55 26.51
N TYR A 429 -8.65 -6.58 26.64
CA TYR A 429 -7.90 -5.55 27.38
C TYR A 429 -8.14 -4.14 26.82
N VAL A 430 -8.07 -3.97 25.49
CA VAL A 430 -8.38 -2.68 24.85
C VAL A 430 -9.79 -2.20 25.25
N LEU A 431 -10.80 -3.07 25.15
CA LEU A 431 -12.18 -2.73 25.53
C LEU A 431 -12.33 -2.41 27.02
N GLU A 432 -11.60 -3.07 27.90
CA GLU A 432 -11.52 -2.76 29.33
C GLU A 432 -10.95 -1.37 29.57
N ILE A 433 -9.86 -0.99 28.87
CA ILE A 433 -9.28 0.36 28.97
C ILE A 433 -10.27 1.43 28.47
N PHE A 434 -10.97 1.20 27.35
CA PHE A 434 -12.03 2.11 26.92
C PHE A 434 -13.13 2.24 27.99
N ALA A 435 -13.58 1.13 28.58
CA ALA A 435 -14.59 1.16 29.65
C ALA A 435 -14.12 1.94 30.89
N GLN A 436 -12.84 1.80 31.27
CA GLN A 436 -12.26 2.59 32.36
C GLN A 436 -12.25 4.09 32.05
N PHE A 437 -11.90 4.49 30.82
CA PHE A 437 -11.97 5.89 30.41
C PHE A 437 -13.40 6.42 30.49
N PHE A 438 -14.36 5.66 29.97
CA PHE A 438 -15.77 6.07 29.90
C PHE A 438 -16.48 6.06 31.24
N SER A 439 -16.04 5.29 32.23
CA SER A 439 -16.61 5.31 33.59
C SER A 439 -16.59 6.68 34.29
N ARG A 440 -15.89 7.67 33.70
CA ARG A 440 -15.78 9.05 34.16
C ARG A 440 -16.89 9.96 33.64
N TYR A 441 -17.68 9.48 32.68
CA TYR A 441 -18.76 10.18 31.98
C TYR A 441 -20.03 9.33 32.03
#